data_AF-A0A3D3HYB1-F1
#
_entry.id   AF-A0A3D3HYB1-F1
#
_cell.length_a   1.000
_cell.length_b   1.000
_cell.length_c   1.000
_cell.angle_alpha   90.00
_cell.angle_beta   90.00
_cell.angle_gamma   90.00
#
_symmetry.space_group_name_H-M   'P 1'
#
loop_
_entity.id
_entity.type
_entity.pdbx_description
1 polymer ?
#
loop_
_entity_poly.entity_id
_entity_poly.type
_entity_poly.pdbx_seq_one_letter_code
_entity_poly.pdbx_strand_id
1 'polypeptide(L)'
;MMQLRISIVIGFLCGLVFNVPIALAVTTQDCVALTRNLSLGMSGSDIQLLQQVLNRDQRTTLAMTGPGSRGMESQYFGPITKRAVIAFQDMYADEVLTPVGLTAGSGYVGVFTRAKLATLCLIGGEISPVTSIATPHVATPVVITPSLPIMKATTTPTSSAASASILESTITAVSGGFHSDTPVLMYPSAYTAERGATVGIFTLGLSADGNTVHIGDFTISDVPQNSNGQLSFVVPDNAPSGKHELWISSSKGVTNKSFLIITDLAVSPPEIESITPEEGFWGQVITVTGSGFLPEGNEVRISYGVIENIPSSDGKTLQFAVSPNIPGLQIGEDRPEFDIRDQYWFTVLNDNGMSKPMVFILKV
;
A
#
# COMPACT_ATOMS: atom_id res chain seq x y z
N MET A 1 -45.42 36.97 -66.39
CA MET A 1 -44.39 37.93 -66.86
C MET A 1 -43.55 38.32 -65.64
N MET A 2 -42.22 38.50 -65.64
CA MET A 2 -41.13 38.31 -66.63
C MET A 2 -39.79 38.68 -65.91
N GLN A 3 -38.58 38.12 -66.12
CA GLN A 3 -38.03 37.00 -66.94
C GLN A 3 -37.71 35.76 -66.01
N LEU A 4 -36.89 34.70 -66.22
CA LEU A 4 -35.64 34.34 -66.97
C LEU A 4 -34.32 34.94 -66.37
N ARG A 5 -33.15 34.29 -66.29
CA ARG A 5 -32.68 32.87 -66.15
C ARG A 5 -31.18 32.90 -65.76
N ILE A 6 -30.68 31.81 -65.14
CA ILE A 6 -29.34 31.17 -65.32
C ILE A 6 -28.09 32.07 -65.51
N SER A 7 -27.10 31.88 -64.62
CA SER A 7 -25.70 31.73 -65.02
C SER A 7 -25.04 30.64 -64.17
N ILE A 8 -24.46 29.63 -64.81
CA ILE A 8 -23.66 28.57 -64.18
C ILE A 8 -22.19 28.99 -64.29
N VAL A 9 -21.43 28.90 -63.19
CA VAL A 9 -19.96 28.89 -63.22
C VAL A 9 -19.50 27.64 -62.49
N ILE A 10 -18.93 26.69 -63.24
CA ILE A 10 -18.35 25.46 -62.70
C ILE A 10 -16.86 25.67 -62.49
N GLY A 11 -16.39 25.31 -61.29
CA GLY A 11 -15.02 24.92 -61.04
C GLY A 11 -13.99 26.04 -60.89
N PHE A 12 -13.41 26.13 -59.70
CA PHE A 12 -11.94 26.17 -59.65
C PHE A 12 -11.42 25.16 -58.62
N LEU A 13 -10.30 24.54 -58.97
CA LEU A 13 -9.68 23.46 -58.20
C LEU A 13 -8.87 24.07 -57.04
N CYS A 14 -9.15 23.67 -55.80
CA CYS A 14 -8.29 23.97 -54.66
C CYS A 14 -8.13 22.71 -53.79
N GLY A 15 -7.06 21.96 -54.02
CA GLY A 15 -6.72 20.77 -53.25
C GLY A 15 -6.09 21.15 -51.91
N LEU A 16 -6.93 21.47 -50.92
CA LEU A 16 -6.48 21.54 -49.52
C LEU A 16 -6.26 20.12 -48.99
N VAL A 17 -5.06 19.59 -49.24
CA VAL A 17 -4.48 18.52 -48.44
C VAL A 17 -4.27 19.04 -47.03
N PHE A 18 -5.31 18.94 -46.19
CA PHE A 18 -5.20 19.10 -44.75
C PHE A 18 -4.32 17.98 -44.22
N ASN A 19 -3.01 18.24 -44.22
CA ASN A 19 -2.00 17.42 -43.59
C ASN A 19 -2.12 17.60 -42.07
N VAL A 20 -3.23 17.10 -41.51
CA VAL A 20 -3.48 17.05 -40.07
C VAL A 20 -2.37 16.16 -39.51
N PRO A 21 -1.47 16.68 -38.66
CA PRO A 21 -0.55 15.81 -37.96
C PRO A 21 -1.41 14.87 -37.12
N ILE A 22 -1.32 13.56 -37.37
CA ILE A 22 -1.89 12.57 -36.47
C ILE A 22 -1.03 12.65 -35.21
N ALA A 23 -1.44 13.54 -34.31
CA ALA A 23 -1.00 13.52 -32.94
C ALA A 23 -1.42 12.17 -32.39
N LEU A 24 -0.46 11.26 -32.31
CA LEU A 24 -0.56 10.08 -31.45
C LEU A 24 -0.74 10.62 -30.04
N ALA A 25 -2.01 10.75 -29.65
CA ALA A 25 -2.39 10.85 -28.26
C ALA A 25 -1.97 9.54 -27.60
N VAL A 26 -0.71 9.51 -27.15
CA VAL A 26 -0.27 8.57 -26.14
C VAL A 26 -1.17 8.84 -24.95
N THR A 27 -2.23 8.04 -24.83
CA THR A 27 -3.00 7.96 -23.59
C THR A 27 -1.99 7.64 -22.52
N THR A 28 -1.72 8.58 -21.62
CA THR A 28 -1.13 8.25 -20.34
C THR A 28 -2.00 7.14 -19.77
N GLN A 29 -1.41 5.96 -19.58
CA GLN A 29 -2.20 4.84 -19.05
C GLN A 29 -2.39 5.15 -17.58
N ASP A 30 -3.48 5.84 -17.27
CA ASP A 30 -3.65 6.60 -16.03
C ASP A 30 -3.63 5.67 -14.81
N CYS A 31 -2.42 5.47 -14.29
CA CYS A 31 -2.14 4.84 -13.01
C CYS A 31 -2.49 5.79 -11.86
N VAL A 32 -3.78 6.16 -11.80
CA VAL A 32 -4.37 6.89 -10.69
C VAL A 32 -4.10 6.07 -9.43
N ALA A 33 -3.32 6.63 -8.51
CA ALA A 33 -2.98 5.96 -7.26
C ALA A 33 -4.27 5.65 -6.47
N LEU A 34 -4.38 4.43 -5.95
CA LEU A 34 -5.47 4.06 -5.06
C LEU A 34 -5.30 4.84 -3.74
N THR A 35 -6.06 5.91 -3.56
CA THR A 35 -5.88 6.87 -2.45
C THR A 35 -6.44 6.38 -1.12
N ARG A 36 -7.64 5.76 -1.14
CA ARG A 36 -8.26 5.10 0.02
C ARG A 36 -8.00 3.59 0.03
N ASN A 37 -8.12 2.97 1.22
CA ASN A 37 -8.18 1.51 1.32
C ASN A 37 -9.48 0.98 0.69
N LEU A 38 -9.43 -0.20 0.06
CA LEU A 38 -10.59 -0.85 -0.55
C LEU A 38 -10.82 -2.24 0.06
N SER A 39 -12.07 -2.65 0.20
CA SER A 39 -12.46 -3.97 0.73
C SER A 39 -13.68 -4.52 0.01
N LEU A 40 -14.01 -5.78 0.29
CA LEU A 40 -15.27 -6.40 -0.12
C LEU A 40 -16.45 -5.44 0.12
N GLY A 41 -17.32 -5.36 -0.88
CA GLY A 41 -18.57 -4.61 -0.85
C GLY A 41 -18.46 -3.09 -1.05
N MET A 42 -17.24 -2.53 -1.12
CA MET A 42 -17.09 -1.13 -1.56
C MET A 42 -17.46 -0.96 -3.05
N SER A 43 -17.83 0.28 -3.41
CA SER A 43 -18.00 0.72 -4.81
C SER A 43 -17.21 2.00 -5.12
N GLY A 44 -16.80 2.18 -6.38
CA GLY A 44 -16.04 3.34 -6.86
C GLY A 44 -15.24 3.09 -8.14
N SER A 45 -14.77 4.17 -8.79
CA SER A 45 -13.89 4.11 -9.97
C SER A 45 -12.49 3.57 -9.66
N ASP A 46 -12.01 3.79 -8.44
CA ASP A 46 -10.79 3.20 -7.88
C ASP A 46 -10.83 1.66 -7.85
N ILE A 47 -12.02 1.06 -7.67
CA ILE A 47 -12.20 -0.38 -7.77
C ILE A 47 -12.15 -0.87 -9.22
N GLN A 48 -12.70 -0.10 -10.16
CA GLN A 48 -12.58 -0.42 -11.58
C GLN A 48 -11.10 -0.41 -12.03
N LEU A 49 -10.33 0.57 -11.54
CA LEU A 49 -8.87 0.64 -11.73
C LEU A 49 -8.13 -0.54 -11.07
N LEU A 50 -8.49 -0.91 -9.85
CA LEU A 50 -7.97 -2.11 -9.17
C LEU A 50 -8.19 -3.37 -10.03
N GLN A 51 -9.41 -3.58 -10.54
CA GLN A 51 -9.73 -4.72 -11.40
C GLN A 51 -8.91 -4.69 -12.70
N GLN A 52 -8.73 -3.52 -13.32
CA GLN A 52 -7.92 -3.34 -14.53
C GLN A 52 -6.43 -3.63 -14.31
N VAL A 53 -5.89 -3.43 -13.10
CA VAL A 53 -4.51 -3.81 -12.74
C VAL A 53 -4.42 -5.32 -12.48
N LEU A 54 -5.38 -5.90 -11.75
CA LEU A 54 -5.41 -7.34 -11.46
C LEU A 54 -5.63 -8.20 -12.73
N ASN A 55 -6.40 -7.71 -13.71
CA ASN A 55 -6.58 -8.35 -15.02
C ASN A 55 -5.36 -8.23 -15.97
N ARG A 56 -4.20 -7.72 -15.49
CA ARG A 56 -2.94 -7.70 -16.26
C ARG A 56 -2.15 -9.01 -16.14
N ASP A 57 -2.17 -9.66 -14.97
CA ASP A 57 -1.47 -10.93 -14.72
C ASP A 57 -2.48 -12.10 -14.69
N GLN A 58 -2.14 -13.20 -15.35
CA GLN A 58 -3.02 -14.38 -15.45
C GLN A 58 -3.36 -14.98 -14.08
N ARG A 59 -2.46 -14.87 -13.10
CA ARG A 59 -2.65 -15.37 -11.72
C ARG A 59 -3.67 -14.59 -10.93
N THR A 60 -3.89 -13.31 -11.27
CA THR A 60 -4.80 -12.40 -10.57
C THR A 60 -6.04 -12.04 -11.39
N THR A 61 -6.24 -12.64 -12.57
CA THR A 61 -7.45 -12.43 -13.39
C THR A 61 -8.73 -12.74 -12.60
N LEU A 62 -9.68 -11.79 -12.60
CA LEU A 62 -10.94 -11.94 -11.87
C LEU A 62 -11.88 -12.97 -12.51
N ALA A 63 -12.12 -12.82 -13.81
CA ALA A 63 -13.02 -13.64 -14.62
C ALA A 63 -12.58 -13.68 -16.11
N MET A 64 -12.96 -14.74 -16.83
CA MET A 64 -12.71 -14.84 -18.28
C MET A 64 -13.75 -14.11 -19.13
N THR A 65 -14.99 -14.01 -18.64
CA THR A 65 -16.12 -13.34 -19.30
C THR A 65 -17.05 -12.71 -18.25
N GLY A 66 -17.87 -11.75 -18.67
CA GLY A 66 -18.86 -11.10 -17.80
C GLY A 66 -18.28 -10.00 -16.90
N PRO A 67 -19.05 -9.50 -15.91
CA PRO A 67 -18.61 -8.42 -15.03
C PRO A 67 -17.30 -8.78 -14.29
N GLY A 68 -16.30 -7.90 -14.39
CA GLY A 68 -14.97 -8.11 -13.84
C GLY A 68 -13.97 -8.80 -14.78
N SER A 69 -14.39 -9.33 -15.94
CA SER A 69 -13.43 -9.78 -16.96
C SER A 69 -12.72 -8.60 -17.62
N ARG A 70 -11.61 -8.88 -18.32
CA ARG A 70 -10.80 -7.85 -18.98
C ARG A 70 -11.62 -7.02 -19.98
N GLY A 71 -11.67 -5.70 -19.81
CA GLY A 71 -12.50 -4.79 -20.62
C GLY A 71 -13.99 -4.75 -20.21
N MET A 72 -14.37 -5.45 -19.15
CA MET A 72 -15.70 -5.50 -18.54
C MET A 72 -15.62 -5.26 -17.01
N GLU A 73 -14.57 -4.57 -16.56
CA GLU A 73 -14.34 -4.28 -15.14
C GLU A 73 -15.48 -3.46 -14.54
N SER A 74 -15.95 -3.89 -13.37
CA SER A 74 -17.00 -3.23 -12.61
C SER A 74 -16.44 -2.22 -11.61
N GLN A 75 -17.28 -1.30 -11.17
CA GLN A 75 -16.98 -0.40 -10.06
C GLN A 75 -17.28 -1.02 -8.68
N TYR A 76 -17.43 -2.35 -8.60
CA TYR A 76 -17.88 -3.05 -7.38
C TYR A 76 -16.87 -4.09 -6.90
N PHE A 77 -16.50 -4.03 -5.62
CA PHE A 77 -15.56 -4.96 -5.01
C PHE A 77 -16.29 -6.23 -4.56
N GLY A 78 -16.68 -7.07 -5.52
CA GLY A 78 -17.32 -8.37 -5.23
C GLY A 78 -16.34 -9.47 -4.79
N PRO A 79 -16.83 -10.67 -4.44
CA PRO A 79 -16.00 -11.80 -4.01
C PRO A 79 -14.91 -12.18 -5.04
N ILE A 80 -15.18 -12.06 -6.34
CA ILE A 80 -14.18 -12.27 -7.41
C ILE A 80 -13.02 -11.26 -7.34
N THR A 81 -13.28 -10.02 -6.90
CA THR A 81 -12.25 -8.99 -6.68
C THR A 81 -11.45 -9.33 -5.42
N LYS A 82 -12.12 -9.76 -4.34
CA LYS A 82 -11.44 -10.22 -3.11
C LYS A 82 -10.49 -11.39 -3.39
N ARG A 83 -10.96 -12.42 -4.13
CA ARG A 83 -10.15 -13.57 -4.56
C ARG A 83 -8.92 -13.15 -5.38
N ALA A 84 -9.08 -12.20 -6.30
CA ALA A 84 -7.97 -11.66 -7.09
C ALA A 84 -6.97 -10.86 -6.25
N VAL A 85 -7.44 -10.10 -5.25
CA VAL A 85 -6.57 -9.40 -4.29
C VAL A 85 -5.84 -10.37 -3.38
N ILE A 86 -6.49 -11.44 -2.89
CA ILE A 86 -5.83 -12.51 -2.11
C ILE A 86 -4.67 -13.10 -2.91
N ALA A 87 -4.93 -13.56 -4.15
CA ALA A 87 -3.90 -14.12 -5.02
C ALA A 87 -2.75 -13.13 -5.32
N PHE A 88 -3.05 -11.83 -5.43
CA PHE A 88 -2.05 -10.77 -5.58
C PHE A 88 -1.20 -10.60 -4.31
N GLN A 89 -1.84 -10.65 -3.14
CA GLN A 89 -1.18 -10.51 -1.84
C GLN A 89 -0.25 -11.70 -1.54
N ASP A 90 -0.72 -12.92 -1.78
CA ASP A 90 0.07 -14.15 -1.64
C ASP A 90 1.27 -14.15 -2.61
N MET A 91 1.07 -13.69 -3.84
CA MET A 91 2.14 -13.56 -4.84
C MET A 91 3.24 -12.56 -4.44
N TYR A 92 2.91 -11.56 -3.62
CA TYR A 92 3.84 -10.52 -3.15
C TYR A 92 3.95 -10.51 -1.61
N ALA A 93 3.90 -11.69 -0.98
CA ALA A 93 3.78 -11.82 0.47
C ALA A 93 4.84 -11.03 1.26
N ASP A 94 6.11 -11.06 0.84
CA ASP A 94 7.20 -10.33 1.51
C ASP A 94 7.01 -8.80 1.53
N GLU A 95 6.33 -8.25 0.52
CA GLU A 95 6.09 -6.81 0.37
C GLU A 95 4.71 -6.37 0.89
N VAL A 96 3.78 -7.32 1.08
CA VAL A 96 2.35 -7.01 1.27
C VAL A 96 1.72 -7.67 2.50
N LEU A 97 2.23 -8.82 2.95
CA LEU A 97 1.70 -9.61 4.07
C LEU A 97 2.67 -9.65 5.27
N THR A 98 3.95 -9.95 5.02
CA THR A 98 5.00 -9.94 6.04
C THR A 98 5.08 -8.61 6.82
N PRO A 99 4.95 -7.40 6.21
CA PRO A 99 4.97 -6.13 6.93
C PRO A 99 3.77 -5.89 7.88
N VAL A 100 2.71 -6.69 7.77
CA VAL A 100 1.52 -6.64 8.63
C VAL A 100 1.33 -7.92 9.45
N GLY A 101 2.34 -8.79 9.52
CA GLY A 101 2.32 -10.04 10.27
C GLY A 101 1.34 -11.10 9.74
N LEU A 102 0.85 -10.94 8.50
CA LEU A 102 -0.03 -11.91 7.84
C LEU A 102 0.78 -12.98 7.11
N THR A 103 0.25 -14.20 7.08
CA THR A 103 0.83 -15.35 6.36
C THR A 103 0.01 -15.78 5.15
N ALA A 104 -1.14 -15.14 4.90
CA ALA A 104 -2.02 -15.35 3.75
C ALA A 104 -2.80 -14.07 3.41
N GLY A 105 -3.25 -13.96 2.17
CA GLY A 105 -4.05 -12.85 1.66
C GLY A 105 -5.34 -12.63 2.44
N SER A 106 -5.58 -11.36 2.80
CA SER A 106 -6.82 -10.93 3.47
C SER A 106 -7.90 -10.48 2.49
N GLY A 107 -7.52 -10.16 1.25
CA GLY A 107 -8.39 -9.51 0.28
C GLY A 107 -8.65 -8.03 0.58
N TYR A 108 -8.04 -7.46 1.62
CA TYR A 108 -8.11 -6.05 1.96
C TYR A 108 -7.04 -5.27 1.19
N VAL A 109 -7.42 -4.34 0.33
CA VAL A 109 -6.48 -3.45 -0.38
C VAL A 109 -6.06 -2.33 0.57
N GLY A 110 -5.30 -2.73 1.59
CA GLY A 110 -4.60 -1.86 2.52
C GLY A 110 -3.37 -1.22 1.89
N VAL A 111 -2.64 -0.42 2.67
CA VAL A 111 -1.63 0.49 2.13
C VAL A 111 -0.46 -0.21 1.43
N PHE A 112 0.01 -1.35 1.93
CA PHE A 112 1.04 -2.16 1.26
C PHE A 112 0.56 -2.73 -0.09
N THR A 113 -0.69 -3.19 -0.15
CA THR A 113 -1.30 -3.68 -1.41
C THR A 113 -1.40 -2.53 -2.43
N ARG A 114 -1.82 -1.34 -1.98
CA ARG A 114 -1.91 -0.12 -2.81
C ARG A 114 -0.53 0.33 -3.30
N ALA A 115 0.49 0.28 -2.45
CA ALA A 115 1.87 0.58 -2.82
C ALA A 115 2.38 -0.37 -3.91
N LYS A 116 2.18 -1.69 -3.74
CA LYS A 116 2.60 -2.69 -4.74
C LYS A 116 1.82 -2.59 -6.05
N LEU A 117 0.51 -2.33 -6.00
CA LEU A 117 -0.30 -2.07 -7.19
C LEU A 117 0.17 -0.82 -7.94
N ALA A 118 0.58 0.24 -7.22
CA ALA A 118 1.13 1.45 -7.84
C ALA A 118 2.45 1.16 -8.58
N THR A 119 3.41 0.47 -7.96
CA THR A 119 4.69 0.14 -8.63
C THR A 119 4.49 -0.71 -9.88
N LEU A 120 3.60 -1.70 -9.84
CA LEU A 120 3.29 -2.58 -10.97
C LEU A 120 2.46 -1.88 -12.06
N CYS A 121 1.66 -0.88 -11.72
CA CYS A 121 0.92 -0.11 -12.73
C CYS A 121 1.88 0.69 -13.62
N LEU A 122 2.92 1.26 -13.01
CA LEU A 122 3.93 2.13 -13.65
C LEU A 122 4.91 1.35 -14.54
N ILE A 123 5.11 0.05 -14.30
CA ILE A 123 5.92 -0.83 -15.14
C ILE A 123 5.03 -1.38 -16.28
N GLY A 124 4.71 -0.50 -17.23
CA GLY A 124 3.86 -0.80 -18.40
C GLY A 124 4.48 -1.74 -19.45
N GLY A 125 5.51 -2.51 -19.10
CA GLY A 125 6.25 -3.40 -20.00
C GLY A 125 6.65 -4.71 -19.32
N GLU A 126 6.13 -5.81 -19.85
CA GLU A 126 6.47 -7.23 -19.60
C GLU A 126 7.26 -7.60 -18.32
N ILE A 127 6.52 -8.04 -17.29
CA ILE A 127 7.10 -8.83 -16.20
C ILE A 127 7.51 -10.23 -16.71
N SER A 128 8.73 -10.35 -17.23
CA SER A 128 9.37 -11.66 -17.41
C SER A 128 9.41 -12.42 -16.08
N PRO A 129 9.10 -13.72 -16.05
CA PRO A 129 9.07 -14.48 -14.81
C PRO A 129 10.49 -14.60 -14.23
N VAL A 130 10.69 -14.09 -13.01
CA VAL A 130 11.93 -14.30 -12.27
C VAL A 130 12.00 -15.78 -11.87
N THR A 131 12.91 -16.53 -12.48
CA THR A 131 13.08 -17.96 -12.21
C THR A 131 13.45 -18.20 -10.75
N SER A 132 12.80 -19.20 -10.13
CA SER A 132 13.09 -19.65 -8.77
C SER A 132 14.57 -19.96 -8.57
N ILE A 133 15.21 -19.29 -7.61
CA ILE A 133 16.52 -19.67 -7.09
C ILE A 133 16.28 -20.71 -5.99
N ALA A 134 16.48 -21.98 -6.35
CA ALA A 134 16.37 -23.08 -5.41
C ALA A 134 17.52 -23.06 -4.38
N THR A 135 17.18 -23.27 -3.11
CA THR A 135 18.11 -23.60 -2.02
C THR A 135 17.90 -25.06 -1.59
N PRO A 136 18.87 -25.69 -0.90
CA PRO A 136 20.31 -25.58 -1.09
C PRO A 136 20.94 -26.97 -1.34
N HIS A 137 22.04 -27.06 -2.10
CA HIS A 137 22.84 -28.29 -2.14
C HIS A 137 24.12 -28.15 -1.32
N VAL A 138 24.31 -29.05 -0.36
CA VAL A 138 25.53 -29.14 0.45
C VAL A 138 26.71 -29.53 -0.43
N ALA A 139 27.82 -28.81 -0.29
CA ALA A 139 29.13 -29.18 -0.82
C ALA A 139 30.11 -29.33 0.35
N THR A 140 30.96 -30.37 0.32
CA THR A 140 31.94 -30.66 1.38
C THR A 140 33.13 -29.70 1.35
N PRO A 141 33.73 -29.37 2.52
CA PRO A 141 34.84 -28.43 2.59
C PRO A 141 36.14 -29.05 2.06
N VAL A 142 36.75 -28.41 1.07
CA VAL A 142 38.12 -28.71 0.63
C VAL A 142 39.09 -27.80 1.38
N VAL A 143 40.05 -28.38 2.08
CA VAL A 143 41.07 -27.66 2.83
C VAL A 143 42.12 -27.06 1.90
N ILE A 144 42.40 -25.76 2.04
CA ILE A 144 43.55 -25.09 1.41
C ILE A 144 44.23 -24.21 2.47
N THR A 145 45.52 -24.46 2.73
CA THR A 145 46.35 -23.71 3.68
C THR A 145 47.00 -22.47 3.04
N PRO A 146 47.36 -21.44 3.83
CA PRO A 146 47.72 -20.12 3.30
C PRO A 146 49.21 -19.95 2.98
N SER A 147 49.53 -18.99 2.12
CA SER A 147 50.88 -18.43 1.96
C SER A 147 50.85 -16.94 1.58
N LEU A 148 51.59 -16.11 2.34
CA LEU A 148 52.03 -14.77 1.91
C LEU A 148 53.51 -14.86 1.49
N PRO A 149 54.02 -13.91 0.69
CA PRO A 149 54.79 -12.85 1.34
C PRO A 149 54.57 -11.41 0.81
N ILE A 150 54.57 -10.51 1.80
CA ILE A 150 54.81 -9.07 1.81
C ILE A 150 55.61 -8.46 0.62
N MET A 151 55.13 -7.33 0.09
CA MET A 151 55.97 -6.17 -0.24
C MET A 151 55.21 -4.83 -0.10
N LYS A 152 55.91 -3.68 -0.13
CA LYS A 152 55.48 -2.43 0.57
C LYS A 152 55.94 -1.12 -0.11
N ALA A 153 55.00 -0.26 -0.52
CA ALA A 153 55.08 1.21 -0.71
C ALA A 153 53.63 1.74 -0.92
N THR A 154 53.08 2.82 -0.35
CA THR A 154 53.54 4.21 -0.08
C THR A 154 53.29 5.18 -1.26
N THR A 155 52.14 5.89 -1.26
CA THR A 155 52.03 7.37 -1.33
C THR A 155 50.56 7.85 -1.28
N THR A 156 50.34 9.00 -0.65
CA THR A 156 49.16 9.89 -0.68
C THR A 156 49.70 11.35 -0.60
N PRO A 157 48.88 12.41 -0.71
CA PRO A 157 47.66 12.62 -1.52
C PRO A 157 47.81 13.84 -2.46
N THR A 158 46.86 14.09 -3.37
CA THR A 158 46.72 15.43 -4.00
C THR A 158 45.26 15.82 -4.19
N SER A 159 44.86 16.95 -3.61
CA SER A 159 43.60 17.63 -3.90
C SER A 159 43.82 18.75 -4.93
N SER A 160 42.81 19.04 -5.75
CA SER A 160 42.68 20.30 -6.47
C SER A 160 41.20 20.64 -6.64
N ALA A 161 40.85 21.92 -6.55
CA ALA A 161 39.47 22.38 -6.53
C ALA A 161 39.30 23.72 -7.28
N ALA A 162 38.12 23.90 -7.86
CA ALA A 162 37.65 25.11 -8.57
C ALA A 162 38.41 25.44 -9.89
N SER A 163 37.86 26.18 -10.86
CA SER A 163 36.66 27.04 -10.88
C SER A 163 35.95 27.04 -12.25
N ALA A 164 34.69 27.52 -12.28
CA ALA A 164 33.87 27.90 -13.45
C ALA A 164 33.44 26.76 -14.41
N SER A 165 32.14 26.56 -14.72
CA SER A 165 31.16 27.48 -15.36
C SER A 165 31.58 27.82 -16.80
N ILE A 166 30.81 27.56 -17.87
CA ILE A 166 29.34 27.64 -18.07
C ILE A 166 28.88 26.59 -19.09
N LEU A 167 27.83 25.80 -18.81
CA LEU A 167 27.00 25.10 -19.82
C LEU A 167 25.68 24.59 -19.20
N GLU A 168 24.91 25.53 -18.67
CA GLU A 168 23.59 25.28 -18.09
C GLU A 168 22.50 25.22 -19.19
N SER A 169 21.38 24.55 -18.93
CA SER A 169 20.25 24.34 -19.87
C SER A 169 20.48 23.38 -21.05
N THR A 170 20.37 22.06 -20.81
CA THR A 170 19.72 21.10 -21.77
C THR A 170 19.49 19.68 -21.23
N ILE A 171 20.20 19.22 -20.19
CA ILE A 171 20.05 17.85 -19.64
C ILE A 171 19.08 17.82 -18.44
N THR A 172 17.85 18.32 -18.64
CA THR A 172 16.80 18.36 -17.61
C THR A 172 15.54 17.64 -18.09
N ALA A 173 15.67 16.37 -18.50
CA ALA A 173 14.54 15.56 -19.00
C ALA A 173 14.67 14.01 -18.93
N VAL A 174 15.77 13.44 -18.41
CA VAL A 174 15.99 11.97 -18.43
C VAL A 174 16.45 11.38 -17.08
N SER A 175 15.92 11.92 -15.99
CA SER A 175 16.05 11.35 -14.63
C SER A 175 14.85 11.67 -13.75
N GLY A 176 13.66 11.77 -14.36
CA GLY A 176 12.40 12.01 -13.67
C GLY A 176 11.95 10.80 -12.85
N GLY A 177 12.56 10.60 -11.67
CA GLY A 177 12.00 9.74 -10.63
C GLY A 177 10.63 10.25 -10.20
N PHE A 178 9.81 9.38 -9.60
CA PHE A 178 8.42 9.70 -9.27
C PHE A 178 8.31 10.81 -8.22
N HIS A 179 8.07 12.03 -8.71
CA HIS A 179 7.64 13.17 -7.92
C HIS A 179 6.11 13.17 -7.94
N SER A 180 5.49 13.04 -6.78
CA SER A 180 4.08 13.39 -6.61
C SER A 180 4.00 14.85 -6.20
N ASP A 181 3.08 15.62 -6.79
CA ASP A 181 2.89 17.05 -6.49
C ASP A 181 2.45 17.31 -5.04
N THR A 182 1.93 16.26 -4.36
CA THR A 182 1.70 16.23 -2.92
C THR A 182 2.49 15.08 -2.29
N PRO A 183 3.23 15.32 -1.19
CA PRO A 183 3.90 14.24 -0.48
C PRO A 183 2.94 13.17 0.05
N VAL A 184 3.41 11.92 0.08
CA VAL A 184 2.64 10.75 0.55
C VAL A 184 3.44 9.98 1.58
N LEU A 185 2.85 9.71 2.74
CA LEU A 185 3.32 8.74 3.73
C LEU A 185 2.74 7.39 3.30
N MET A 186 3.59 6.48 2.81
CA MET A 186 3.15 5.16 2.39
C MET A 186 2.95 4.28 3.63
N TYR A 187 4.01 4.00 4.39
CA TYR A 187 3.91 3.25 5.65
C TYR A 187 5.13 3.47 6.54
N PRO A 188 5.00 3.40 7.88
CA PRO A 188 6.14 3.19 8.76
C PRO A 188 6.63 1.73 8.67
N SER A 189 7.87 1.46 9.08
CA SER A 189 8.44 0.11 9.15
C SER A 189 7.85 -0.73 10.29
N ALA A 190 7.23 -0.07 11.28
CA ALA A 190 6.49 -0.68 12.37
C ALA A 190 5.39 0.30 12.83
N TYR A 191 4.24 -0.21 13.27
CA TYR A 191 3.15 0.60 13.82
C TYR A 191 3.20 0.70 15.36
N THR A 192 4.10 -0.03 16.01
CA THR A 192 4.46 0.02 17.42
C THR A 192 5.96 0.27 17.54
N ALA A 193 6.41 1.17 18.41
CA ALA A 193 7.82 1.40 18.65
C ALA A 193 8.12 1.82 20.10
N GLU A 194 9.15 1.23 20.70
CA GLU A 194 9.69 1.63 22.00
C GLU A 194 10.57 2.89 21.87
N ARG A 195 10.78 3.60 22.98
CA ARG A 195 11.77 4.69 23.04
C ARG A 195 13.17 4.14 22.80
N GLY A 196 13.98 4.84 22.02
CA GLY A 196 15.28 4.37 21.53
C GLY A 196 15.21 3.43 20.31
N ALA A 197 14.03 2.97 19.88
CA ALA A 197 13.90 2.16 18.66
C ALA A 197 13.99 3.02 17.38
N THR A 198 14.57 2.46 16.32
CA THR A 198 14.62 3.09 14.99
C THR A 198 13.35 2.77 14.20
N VAL A 199 12.64 3.80 13.75
CA VAL A 199 11.48 3.70 12.85
C VAL A 199 11.85 4.29 11.50
N GLY A 200 11.71 3.48 10.45
CA GLY A 200 11.72 3.96 9.07
C GLY A 200 10.32 4.38 8.63
N ILE A 201 10.22 5.34 7.72
CA ILE A 201 9.00 5.73 7.02
C ILE A 201 9.27 5.71 5.52
N PHE A 202 8.47 4.95 4.78
CA PHE A 202 8.47 4.93 3.33
C PHE A 202 7.52 5.99 2.79
N THR A 203 7.99 6.81 1.85
CA THR A 203 7.30 8.01 1.39
C THR A 203 7.49 8.24 -0.12
N LEU A 204 6.68 9.12 -0.69
CA LEU A 204 6.80 9.59 -2.06
C LEU A 204 6.67 11.12 -2.09
N GLY A 205 7.39 11.79 -2.99
CA GLY A 205 7.23 13.23 -3.23
C GLY A 205 7.85 14.19 -2.20
N LEU A 206 8.39 13.73 -1.06
CA LEU A 206 9.08 14.57 -0.07
C LEU A 206 10.39 15.20 -0.59
N SER A 207 10.97 16.10 0.19
CA SER A 207 12.30 16.67 -0.03
C SER A 207 13.40 15.74 0.49
N ALA A 208 14.64 15.90 0.00
CA ALA A 208 15.77 15.12 0.50
C ALA A 208 16.12 15.49 1.96
N ASP A 209 15.89 16.75 2.30
CA ASP A 209 16.24 17.46 3.53
C ASP A 209 15.09 18.35 4.03
N GLY A 210 15.20 18.88 5.24
CA GLY A 210 14.20 19.78 5.84
C GLY A 210 12.83 19.15 6.10
N ASN A 211 12.77 17.82 6.26
CA ASN A 211 11.54 17.11 6.62
C ASN A 211 11.40 17.07 8.15
N THR A 212 10.20 17.34 8.64
CA THR A 212 9.83 17.18 10.06
C THR A 212 8.81 16.07 10.20
N VAL A 213 9.11 15.07 11.04
CA VAL A 213 8.16 14.02 11.44
C VAL A 213 7.33 14.53 12.62
N HIS A 214 6.02 14.27 12.58
CA HIS A 214 5.05 14.62 13.62
C HIS A 214 4.45 13.33 14.20
N ILE A 215 4.37 13.27 15.53
CA ILE A 215 3.84 12.17 16.34
C ILE A 215 2.84 12.82 17.30
N GLY A 216 1.62 13.07 16.82
CA GLY A 216 0.73 14.07 17.42
C GLY A 216 1.40 15.45 17.43
N ASP A 217 1.30 16.17 18.55
CA ASP A 217 1.97 17.47 18.74
C ASP A 217 3.51 17.36 18.91
N PHE A 218 4.05 16.15 19.11
CA PHE A 218 5.49 15.93 19.25
C PHE A 218 6.17 15.92 17.88
N THR A 219 7.32 16.58 17.74
CA THR A 219 8.00 16.76 16.45
C THR A 219 9.48 16.39 16.48
N ILE A 220 9.98 15.89 15.34
CA ILE A 220 11.38 15.56 15.09
C ILE A 220 11.78 16.22 13.77
N SER A 221 12.60 17.27 13.85
CA SER A 221 13.01 18.10 12.70
C SER A 221 14.21 17.54 11.93
N ASP A 222 14.41 18.06 10.72
CA ASP A 222 15.59 17.88 9.87
C ASP A 222 15.97 16.41 9.58
N VAL A 223 14.97 15.52 9.54
CA VAL A 223 15.20 14.09 9.30
C VAL A 223 15.44 13.86 7.80
N PRO A 224 16.61 13.33 7.41
CA PRO A 224 16.95 13.17 5.99
C PRO A 224 16.20 12.00 5.35
N GLN A 225 15.91 12.15 4.06
CA GLN A 225 15.38 11.08 3.21
C GLN A 225 16.48 10.51 2.32
N ASN A 226 16.55 9.18 2.20
CA ASN A 226 17.45 8.51 1.28
C ASN A 226 16.94 8.52 -0.18
N SER A 227 17.75 8.00 -1.10
CA SER A 227 17.46 7.88 -2.54
C SER A 227 16.21 7.07 -2.88
N ASN A 228 15.70 6.27 -1.94
CA ASN A 228 14.66 5.28 -2.17
C ASN A 228 13.28 5.76 -1.64
N GLY A 229 13.15 7.04 -1.28
CA GLY A 229 11.93 7.58 -0.68
C GLY A 229 11.77 7.25 0.81
N GLN A 230 12.79 6.69 1.47
CA GLN A 230 12.71 6.29 2.87
C GLN A 230 13.45 7.27 3.78
N LEU A 231 12.78 7.67 4.86
CA LEU A 231 13.25 8.53 5.94
C LEU A 231 13.35 7.68 7.22
N SER A 232 14.30 7.92 8.12
CA SER A 232 14.44 7.12 9.36
C SER A 232 14.81 7.97 10.56
N PHE A 233 14.16 7.71 11.70
CA PHE A 233 14.40 8.39 12.97
C PHE A 233 14.50 7.40 14.13
N VAL A 234 15.10 7.83 15.25
CA VAL A 234 15.05 7.11 16.52
C VAL A 234 13.96 7.75 17.38
N VAL A 235 13.08 6.95 17.98
CA VAL A 235 12.03 7.44 18.90
C VAL A 235 12.70 8.07 20.13
N PRO A 236 12.51 9.37 20.42
CA PRO A 236 13.19 10.02 21.54
C PRO A 236 12.68 9.57 22.92
N ASP A 237 13.55 9.67 23.93
CA ASP A 237 13.22 9.29 25.33
C ASP A 237 12.10 10.13 25.95
N ASN A 238 11.81 11.31 25.39
CA ASN A 238 10.71 12.19 25.77
C ASN A 238 9.48 12.09 24.86
N ALA A 239 9.42 11.10 23.96
CA ALA A 239 8.24 10.85 23.13
C ALA A 239 7.02 10.44 23.99
N PRO A 240 5.83 11.00 23.72
CA PRO A 240 4.61 10.64 24.44
C PRO A 240 4.25 9.18 24.14
N SER A 241 3.92 8.41 25.19
CA SER A 241 3.40 7.05 25.03
C SER A 241 1.98 7.03 24.46
N GLY A 242 1.50 5.87 24.01
CA GLY A 242 0.16 5.69 23.45
C GLY A 242 0.11 5.84 21.94
N LYS A 243 -1.10 5.78 21.37
CA LYS A 243 -1.37 5.88 19.94
C LYS A 243 -1.42 7.36 19.50
N HIS A 244 -0.54 7.73 18.59
CA HIS A 244 -0.47 9.07 18.00
C HIS A 244 -0.71 9.03 16.49
N GLU A 245 -1.26 10.12 15.94
CA GLU A 245 -1.25 10.36 14.50
C GLU A 245 0.20 10.59 14.02
N LEU A 246 0.56 10.00 12.88
CA LEU A 246 1.90 10.10 12.27
C LEU A 246 1.82 10.80 10.91
N TRP A 247 2.55 11.89 10.70
CA TRP A 247 2.69 12.54 9.39
C TRP A 247 4.05 13.25 9.23
N ILE A 248 4.36 13.71 8.01
CA ILE A 248 5.59 14.43 7.69
C ILE A 248 5.23 15.76 7.01
N SER A 249 5.90 16.84 7.40
CA SER A 249 5.87 18.13 6.69
C SER A 249 7.23 18.43 6.06
N SER A 250 7.23 19.03 4.88
CA SER A 250 8.43 19.40 4.12
C SER A 250 8.21 20.69 3.34
N SER A 251 9.27 21.19 2.70
CA SER A 251 9.20 22.29 1.72
C SER A 251 8.32 21.99 0.49
N LYS A 252 7.95 20.72 0.24
CA LYS A 252 7.01 20.30 -0.81
C LYS A 252 5.58 20.08 -0.32
N GLY A 253 5.30 20.34 0.96
CA GLY A 253 3.98 20.15 1.58
C GLY A 253 3.96 19.06 2.64
N VAL A 254 2.74 18.61 2.97
CA VAL A 254 2.44 17.71 4.10
C VAL A 254 1.84 16.40 3.58
N THR A 255 2.23 15.28 4.20
CA THR A 255 1.71 13.96 3.82
C THR A 255 0.26 13.73 4.27
N ASN A 256 -0.38 12.69 3.72
CA ASN A 256 -1.46 12.01 4.44
C ASN A 256 -0.99 11.56 5.82
N LYS A 257 -1.94 11.38 6.74
CA LYS A 257 -1.67 10.82 8.06
C LYS A 257 -1.65 9.29 8.04
N SER A 258 -0.93 8.74 9.01
CA SER A 258 -0.91 7.35 9.48
C SER A 258 -1.04 7.38 11.02
N PHE A 259 -0.65 6.32 11.71
CA PHE A 259 -0.48 6.31 13.16
C PHE A 259 0.83 5.61 13.56
N LEU A 260 1.28 5.85 14.79
CA LEU A 260 2.35 5.14 15.47
C LEU A 260 1.99 5.02 16.96
N ILE A 261 2.17 3.84 17.55
CA ILE A 261 1.95 3.62 18.98
C ILE A 261 3.32 3.58 19.67
N ILE A 262 3.54 4.50 20.60
CA ILE A 262 4.79 4.58 21.37
C ILE A 262 4.62 3.78 22.66
N THR A 263 5.33 2.65 22.73
CA THR A 263 5.20 1.67 23.82
C THR A 263 6.27 1.86 24.88
N ASP A 264 5.99 1.36 26.08
CA ASP A 264 6.94 1.33 27.21
C ASP A 264 7.33 -0.11 27.51
N LEU A 265 8.62 -0.38 27.75
CA LEU A 265 9.16 -1.72 28.02
C LEU A 265 8.52 -2.39 29.25
N ALA A 266 7.93 -1.61 30.16
CA ALA A 266 7.23 -2.13 31.33
C ALA A 266 5.78 -2.60 31.05
N VAL A 267 5.25 -2.38 29.84
CA VAL A 267 3.83 -2.58 29.51
C VAL A 267 3.66 -3.50 28.30
N SER A 268 3.03 -4.66 28.51
CA SER A 268 2.75 -5.61 27.42
C SER A 268 1.63 -5.11 26.49
N PRO A 269 1.73 -5.35 25.16
CA PRO A 269 0.65 -5.08 24.22
C PRO A 269 -0.55 -6.02 24.45
N PRO A 270 -1.74 -5.70 23.90
CA PRO A 270 -2.89 -6.59 23.94
C PRO A 270 -2.59 -7.91 23.19
N GLU A 271 -3.01 -9.05 23.75
CA GLU A 271 -2.89 -10.36 23.10
C GLU A 271 -4.26 -11.01 22.94
N ILE A 272 -4.50 -11.62 21.77
CA ILE A 272 -5.71 -12.40 21.47
C ILE A 272 -5.40 -13.88 21.74
N GLU A 273 -6.17 -14.51 22.64
CA GLU A 273 -6.09 -15.94 22.93
C GLU A 273 -7.05 -16.74 22.04
N SER A 274 -8.30 -16.28 21.89
CA SER A 274 -9.34 -16.97 21.13
C SER A 274 -10.47 -16.06 20.66
N ILE A 275 -11.30 -16.58 19.75
CA ILE A 275 -12.54 -15.95 19.28
C ILE A 275 -13.68 -16.94 19.50
N THR A 276 -14.87 -16.46 19.88
CA THR A 276 -16.07 -17.29 19.96
C THR A 276 -17.28 -16.55 19.37
N PRO A 277 -17.97 -17.12 18.36
CA PRO A 277 -17.57 -18.29 17.56
C PRO A 277 -16.40 -17.97 16.60
N GLU A 278 -15.63 -18.98 16.21
CA GLU A 278 -14.54 -18.86 15.20
C GLU A 278 -15.06 -18.64 13.77
N GLU A 279 -16.29 -19.10 13.50
CA GLU A 279 -17.00 -18.93 12.22
C GLU A 279 -18.47 -18.52 12.44
N GLY A 280 -19.04 -17.72 11.53
CA GLY A 280 -20.42 -17.23 11.66
C GLY A 280 -20.89 -16.35 10.51
N PHE A 281 -22.13 -15.87 10.59
CA PHE A 281 -22.84 -15.21 9.49
C PHE A 281 -22.72 -13.67 9.52
N TRP A 282 -23.31 -12.99 8.53
CA TRP A 282 -23.21 -11.54 8.44
C TRP A 282 -23.92 -10.80 9.59
N GLY A 283 -23.14 -10.00 10.33
CA GLY A 283 -23.60 -9.33 11.55
C GLY A 283 -23.48 -10.19 12.82
N GLN A 284 -22.87 -11.38 12.75
CA GLN A 284 -22.57 -12.20 13.93
C GLN A 284 -21.76 -11.40 14.95
N VAL A 285 -22.26 -11.32 16.19
CA VAL A 285 -21.47 -10.81 17.33
C VAL A 285 -20.47 -11.87 17.73
N ILE A 286 -19.19 -11.51 17.76
CA ILE A 286 -18.11 -12.37 18.25
C ILE A 286 -17.57 -11.82 19.57
N THR A 287 -17.15 -12.72 20.45
CA THR A 287 -16.35 -12.40 21.64
C THR A 287 -14.90 -12.74 21.35
N VAL A 288 -14.02 -11.75 21.42
CA VAL A 288 -12.56 -11.95 21.41
C VAL A 288 -12.11 -12.05 22.86
N THR A 289 -11.44 -13.14 23.21
CA THR A 289 -10.90 -13.39 24.56
C THR A 289 -9.37 -13.29 24.52
N GLY A 290 -8.77 -12.72 25.55
CA GLY A 290 -7.33 -12.49 25.62
C GLY A 290 -6.90 -11.73 26.86
N SER A 291 -5.92 -10.86 26.71
CA SER A 291 -5.40 -10.02 27.80
C SER A 291 -4.83 -8.68 27.30
N GLY A 292 -4.62 -7.74 28.22
CA GLY A 292 -4.06 -6.42 27.90
C GLY A 292 -5.06 -5.47 27.23
N PHE A 293 -6.35 -5.81 27.23
CA PHE A 293 -7.41 -4.92 26.78
C PHE A 293 -7.68 -3.84 27.84
N LEU A 294 -7.86 -2.60 27.42
CA LEU A 294 -8.14 -1.46 28.30
C LEU A 294 -9.65 -1.35 28.59
N PRO A 295 -10.07 -0.64 29.66
CA PRO A 295 -11.49 -0.36 29.91
C PRO A 295 -12.17 0.37 28.74
N GLU A 296 -11.47 1.30 28.12
CA GLU A 296 -11.88 2.12 26.97
C GLU A 296 -10.70 2.24 25.98
N GLY A 297 -10.93 2.73 24.77
CA GLY A 297 -9.84 3.03 23.81
C GLY A 297 -9.24 1.84 23.06
N ASN A 298 -9.82 0.63 23.15
CA ASN A 298 -9.43 -0.46 22.24
C ASN A 298 -10.05 -0.26 20.85
N GLU A 299 -9.27 -0.58 19.82
CA GLU A 299 -9.69 -0.63 18.43
C GLU A 299 -9.47 -2.03 17.87
N VAL A 300 -10.36 -2.47 16.99
CA VAL A 300 -10.14 -3.64 16.15
C VAL A 300 -9.97 -3.19 14.71
N ARG A 301 -8.77 -3.33 14.16
CA ARG A 301 -8.53 -3.22 12.71
C ARG A 301 -8.88 -4.56 12.08
N ILE A 302 -9.87 -4.57 11.20
CA ILE A 302 -10.35 -5.76 10.49
C ILE A 302 -10.20 -5.56 8.98
N SER A 303 -10.21 -6.64 8.21
CA SER A 303 -10.01 -6.66 6.74
C SER A 303 -11.07 -5.90 5.90
N TYR A 304 -11.88 -5.03 6.52
CA TYR A 304 -12.79 -4.09 5.86
C TYR A 304 -12.86 -2.70 6.53
N GLY A 305 -12.16 -2.45 7.64
CA GLY A 305 -12.28 -1.18 8.37
C GLY A 305 -11.63 -1.17 9.75
N VAL A 306 -12.09 -0.24 10.59
CA VAL A 306 -11.73 -0.14 12.00
C VAL A 306 -13.02 -0.10 12.81
N ILE A 307 -13.07 -0.83 13.92
CA ILE A 307 -14.12 -0.74 14.93
C ILE A 307 -13.47 -0.11 16.15
N GLU A 308 -13.85 1.12 16.47
CA GLU A 308 -13.20 1.96 17.47
C GLU A 308 -13.96 1.95 18.81
N ASN A 309 -13.25 2.24 19.91
CA ASN A 309 -13.82 2.40 21.26
C ASN A 309 -14.57 1.16 21.78
N ILE A 310 -14.04 -0.05 21.54
CA ILE A 310 -14.61 -1.28 22.09
C ILE A 310 -14.19 -1.40 23.57
N PRO A 311 -15.14 -1.45 24.53
CA PRO A 311 -14.80 -1.49 25.95
C PRO A 311 -14.44 -2.90 26.43
N SER A 312 -13.58 -3.00 27.46
CA SER A 312 -13.26 -4.26 28.14
C SER A 312 -13.32 -4.09 29.67
N SER A 313 -14.47 -4.38 30.26
CA SER A 313 -14.71 -4.18 31.71
C SER A 313 -13.98 -5.20 32.60
N ASP A 314 -13.47 -6.29 32.03
CA ASP A 314 -12.69 -7.34 32.68
C ASP A 314 -11.20 -7.36 32.27
N GLY A 315 -10.81 -6.52 31.29
CA GLY A 315 -9.48 -6.49 30.68
C GLY A 315 -9.13 -7.72 29.84
N LYS A 316 -10.14 -8.54 29.49
CA LYS A 316 -9.99 -9.88 28.88
C LYS A 316 -10.94 -10.16 27.73
N THR A 317 -12.10 -9.50 27.66
CA THR A 317 -13.09 -9.71 26.60
C THR A 317 -13.39 -8.42 25.83
N LEU A 318 -13.57 -8.56 24.52
CA LEU A 318 -14.07 -7.52 23.60
C LEU A 318 -15.20 -8.14 22.78
N GLN A 319 -16.30 -7.41 22.58
CA GLN A 319 -17.44 -7.87 21.78
C GLN A 319 -17.82 -6.87 20.69
N PHE A 320 -17.99 -7.37 19.46
CA PHE A 320 -18.39 -6.57 18.30
C PHE A 320 -19.03 -7.46 17.22
N ALA A 321 -19.76 -6.85 16.29
CA ALA A 321 -20.38 -7.54 15.16
C ALA A 321 -19.45 -7.58 13.93
N VAL A 322 -19.35 -8.74 13.28
CA VAL A 322 -18.64 -8.89 11.99
C VAL A 322 -19.60 -8.53 10.84
N SER A 323 -19.67 -7.24 10.54
CA SER A 323 -20.56 -6.65 9.53
C SER A 323 -19.81 -5.84 8.45
N PRO A 324 -19.00 -6.48 7.57
CA PRO A 324 -18.49 -5.81 6.37
C PRO A 324 -19.63 -5.25 5.53
N ASN A 325 -19.57 -4.00 5.05
CA ASN A 325 -20.63 -3.45 4.21
C ASN A 325 -20.70 -4.20 2.86
N ILE A 326 -21.65 -5.13 2.70
CA ILE A 326 -21.88 -5.92 1.48
C ILE A 326 -23.21 -5.48 0.83
N PRO A 327 -23.17 -4.69 -0.26
CA PRO A 327 -24.36 -4.26 -0.99
C PRO A 327 -25.24 -5.43 -1.43
N GLY A 328 -26.50 -5.41 -0.99
CA GLY A 328 -27.51 -6.42 -1.28
C GLY A 328 -27.78 -7.42 -0.17
N LEU A 329 -27.01 -7.41 0.93
CA LEU A 329 -27.16 -8.31 2.08
C LEU A 329 -27.78 -7.58 3.29
N GLN A 330 -28.66 -8.26 4.04
CA GLN A 330 -29.35 -7.74 5.24
C GLN A 330 -28.84 -8.40 6.53
N ILE A 331 -28.87 -7.68 7.66
CA ILE A 331 -28.21 -8.13 8.89
C ILE A 331 -28.86 -9.41 9.41
N GLY A 332 -28.07 -10.47 9.58
CA GLY A 332 -28.56 -11.82 9.92
C GLY A 332 -29.06 -12.65 8.73
N GLU A 333 -28.84 -12.20 7.49
CA GLU A 333 -29.13 -12.98 6.27
C GLU A 333 -28.02 -14.02 6.03
N ASP A 334 -28.40 -15.29 6.06
CA ASP A 334 -27.62 -16.47 5.67
C ASP A 334 -27.95 -16.82 4.22
N ARG A 335 -26.94 -17.06 3.37
CA ARG A 335 -27.10 -17.38 1.94
C ARG A 335 -26.44 -18.71 1.59
N PRO A 336 -26.90 -19.84 2.18
CA PRO A 336 -26.26 -21.16 2.05
C PRO A 336 -26.33 -21.75 0.63
N GLU A 337 -26.99 -21.10 -0.32
CA GLU A 337 -26.82 -21.32 -1.76
C GLU A 337 -25.39 -20.99 -2.28
N PHE A 338 -24.60 -20.23 -1.52
CA PHE A 338 -23.18 -19.98 -1.77
C PHE A 338 -22.35 -20.53 -0.58
N ASP A 339 -21.49 -21.53 -0.83
CA ASP A 339 -20.52 -22.01 0.20
C ASP A 339 -19.29 -21.08 0.26
N ILE A 340 -19.53 -19.81 0.61
CA ILE A 340 -18.49 -18.77 0.70
C ILE A 340 -17.98 -18.70 2.14
N ARG A 341 -16.82 -19.32 2.36
CA ARG A 341 -16.05 -19.28 3.62
C ARG A 341 -14.96 -18.23 3.53
N ASP A 342 -15.35 -17.00 3.83
CA ASP A 342 -14.56 -15.81 3.56
C ASP A 342 -13.74 -15.40 4.80
N GLN A 343 -12.41 -15.46 4.70
CA GLN A 343 -11.53 -15.12 5.84
C GLN A 343 -11.53 -13.61 6.11
N TYR A 344 -11.58 -13.25 7.40
CA TYR A 344 -11.44 -11.89 7.91
C TYR A 344 -10.38 -11.86 9.00
N TRP A 345 -9.21 -11.37 8.63
CA TRP A 345 -8.12 -11.09 9.56
C TRP A 345 -8.41 -9.80 10.34
N PHE A 346 -8.09 -9.80 11.62
CA PHE A 346 -8.12 -8.61 12.47
C PHE A 346 -7.06 -8.61 13.57
N THR A 347 -6.76 -7.41 14.07
CA THR A 347 -5.81 -7.12 15.15
C THR A 347 -6.48 -6.20 16.16
N VAL A 348 -6.23 -6.43 17.46
CA VAL A 348 -6.58 -5.48 18.53
C VAL A 348 -5.45 -4.48 18.71
N LEU A 349 -5.79 -3.20 18.89
CA LEU A 349 -4.87 -2.10 19.17
C LEU A 349 -5.38 -1.32 20.37
N ASN A 350 -4.47 -0.80 21.19
CA ASN A 350 -4.73 0.24 22.19
C ASN A 350 -3.41 0.98 22.51
N ASP A 351 -3.39 1.88 23.48
CA ASP A 351 -2.19 2.65 23.83
C ASP A 351 -0.97 1.81 24.24
N ASN A 352 -1.17 0.54 24.62
CA ASN A 352 -0.09 -0.38 24.99
C ASN A 352 0.53 -1.11 23.77
N GLY A 353 -0.05 -0.97 22.57
CA GLY A 353 0.50 -1.54 21.34
C GLY A 353 -0.54 -2.25 20.47
N MET A 354 -0.09 -3.31 19.78
CA MET A 354 -0.89 -4.08 18.83
C MET A 354 -0.75 -5.58 19.09
N SER A 355 -1.85 -6.32 18.95
CA SER A 355 -1.84 -7.77 19.01
C SER A 355 -1.26 -8.40 17.74
N LYS A 356 -0.89 -9.68 17.83
CA LYS A 356 -0.80 -10.53 16.63
C LYS A 356 -2.17 -10.58 15.94
N PRO A 357 -2.23 -10.73 14.60
CA PRO A 357 -3.49 -10.89 13.90
C PRO A 357 -4.13 -12.25 14.20
N MET A 358 -5.47 -12.28 14.24
CA MET A 358 -6.29 -13.48 14.34
C MET A 358 -7.30 -13.50 13.18
N VAL A 359 -7.84 -14.67 12.83
CA VAL A 359 -8.79 -14.84 11.72
C VAL A 359 -10.16 -15.29 12.22
N PHE A 360 -11.22 -14.69 11.67
CA PHE A 360 -12.60 -15.17 11.75
C PHE A 360 -13.08 -15.60 10.36
N ILE A 361 -13.88 -16.66 10.27
CA ILE A 361 -14.45 -17.13 9.01
C ILE A 361 -15.90 -16.65 8.88
N LEU A 362 -16.13 -15.67 8.01
CA LEU A 362 -17.48 -15.27 7.64
C LEU A 362 -18.06 -16.31 6.67
N LYS A 363 -19.26 -16.78 6.98
CA LYS A 363 -20.14 -17.49 6.05
C LYS A 363 -21.07 -16.47 5.41
N VAL A 364 -21.14 -16.48 4.08
CA VAL A 364 -22.07 -15.66 3.28
C VAL A 364 -22.89 -16.58 2.38
#